data_AF-A0A957RA27-F1
#
_entry.id   AF-A0A957RA27-F1
#
_cell.length_a   1.000
_cell.length_b   1.000
_cell.length_c   1.000
_cell.angle_alpha   90.00
_cell.angle_beta   90.00
_cell.angle_gamma   90.00
#
_symmetry.space_group_name_H-M   'P 1'
#
loop_
_entity.id
_entity.type
_entity.pdbx_description
1 polymer ?
#
loop_
_entity_poly.entity_id
_entity_poly.type
_entity_poly.pdbx_seq_one_letter_code
_entity_poly.pdbx_strand_id
1 'polypeptide(L)'
;MTQPHDESRDVRTDLLVTVASLYYELNQNQQEIADRLEISRSSVSRLIKEARDLGIVEIRIHRPIHRDYLLEQALLEHFKLQDAYVLRTSNDQHEGELLAAVGRLGAIYLQRAIENMPPRTCIGIAWGTGVHAAV
;
A
#
# COMPACT_ATOMS: atom_id res chain seq x y z
N MET A 1 -22.21 -37.59 -18.37
CA MET A 1 -21.39 -38.15 -17.27
C MET A 1 -20.39 -37.08 -16.86
N THR A 2 -20.84 -36.14 -16.02
CA THR A 2 -20.03 -35.05 -15.46
C THR A 2 -19.14 -35.64 -14.36
N GLN A 3 -17.84 -35.39 -14.43
CA GLN A 3 -16.88 -35.95 -13.47
C GLN A 3 -16.98 -35.27 -12.09
N PRO A 4 -16.79 -36.00 -10.99
CA PRO A 4 -16.86 -35.48 -9.60
C PRO A 4 -15.71 -34.53 -9.19
N HIS A 5 -14.79 -34.16 -10.09
CA HIS A 5 -13.62 -33.34 -9.78
C HIS A 5 -13.87 -31.82 -9.79
N ASP A 6 -15.00 -31.35 -10.32
CA ASP A 6 -15.30 -29.92 -10.48
C ASP A 6 -16.00 -29.31 -9.26
N GLU A 7 -16.99 -30.03 -8.68
CA GLU A 7 -17.78 -29.55 -7.54
C GLU A 7 -16.94 -29.24 -6.28
N SER A 8 -15.89 -30.01 -6.01
CA SER A 8 -15.05 -29.79 -4.82
C SER A 8 -14.23 -28.50 -4.93
N ARG A 9 -13.93 -28.06 -6.16
CA ARG A 9 -13.17 -26.84 -6.43
C ARG A 9 -14.03 -25.59 -6.26
N ASP A 10 -15.30 -25.68 -6.66
CA ASP A 10 -16.30 -24.63 -6.44
C ASP A 10 -16.60 -24.44 -4.95
N VAL A 11 -16.87 -25.51 -4.20
CA VAL A 11 -17.16 -25.41 -2.75
C VAL A 11 -16.02 -24.77 -1.96
N ARG A 12 -14.76 -25.07 -2.33
CA ARG A 12 -13.59 -24.44 -1.69
C ARG A 12 -13.48 -22.96 -2.04
N THR A 13 -13.72 -22.62 -3.30
CA THR A 13 -13.68 -21.24 -3.78
C THR A 13 -14.78 -20.41 -3.11
N ASP A 14 -15.98 -20.95 -2.97
CA ASP A 14 -17.10 -20.32 -2.27
C ASP A 14 -16.77 -20.03 -0.80
N LEU A 15 -16.09 -20.95 -0.12
CA LEU A 15 -15.63 -20.72 1.26
C LEU A 15 -14.62 -19.57 1.34
N LEU A 16 -13.67 -19.50 0.40
CA LEU A 16 -12.68 -18.43 0.34
C LEU A 16 -13.32 -17.08 0.07
N VAL A 17 -14.27 -17.01 -0.86
CA VAL A 17 -15.07 -15.81 -1.16
C VAL A 17 -15.85 -15.39 0.08
N THR A 18 -16.55 -16.32 0.73
CA THR A 18 -17.35 -16.04 1.93
C THR A 18 -16.50 -15.47 3.06
N VAL A 19 -15.36 -16.10 3.35
CA VAL A 19 -14.43 -15.61 4.40
C VAL A 19 -13.85 -14.25 4.03
N ALA A 20 -13.49 -14.03 2.76
CA ALA A 20 -12.98 -12.74 2.29
C ALA A 20 -14.04 -11.63 2.39
N SER A 21 -15.28 -11.88 1.99
CA SER A 21 -16.41 -10.94 2.11
C SER A 21 -16.69 -10.58 3.57
N LEU A 22 -16.75 -11.57 4.47
CA LEU A 22 -16.94 -11.30 5.90
C LEU A 22 -15.83 -10.40 6.47
N TYR A 23 -14.59 -10.60 6.05
CA TYR A 23 -13.45 -9.84 6.55
C TYR A 23 -13.32 -8.44 5.93
N TYR A 24 -13.36 -8.33 4.60
CA TYR A 24 -13.07 -7.08 3.89
C TYR A 24 -14.32 -6.22 3.62
N GLU A 25 -15.47 -6.83 3.33
CA GLU A 25 -16.69 -6.09 3.01
C GLU A 25 -17.49 -5.77 4.29
N LEU A 26 -17.58 -6.76 5.19
CA LEU A 26 -18.37 -6.65 6.42
C LEU A 26 -17.54 -6.26 7.65
N ASN A 27 -16.23 -6.05 7.50
CA ASN A 27 -15.29 -5.65 8.56
C ASN A 27 -15.35 -6.51 9.83
N GLN A 28 -15.73 -7.79 9.71
CA GLN A 28 -15.73 -8.70 10.85
C GLN A 28 -14.30 -9.07 11.23
N ASN A 29 -14.03 -9.16 12.53
CA ASN A 29 -12.73 -9.63 12.98
C ASN A 29 -12.62 -11.15 12.80
N GLN A 30 -11.38 -11.68 12.77
CA GLN A 30 -11.16 -13.11 12.52
C GLN A 30 -11.77 -14.04 13.58
N GLN A 31 -12.03 -13.54 14.79
CA GLN A 31 -12.68 -14.33 15.85
C GLN A 31 -14.19 -14.42 15.60
N GLU A 32 -14.85 -13.33 15.22
CA GLU A 32 -16.27 -13.33 14.85
C GLU A 32 -16.54 -14.26 13.66
N ILE A 33 -15.66 -14.26 12.67
CA ILE A 33 -15.74 -15.14 11.50
C ILE A 33 -15.53 -16.60 11.91
N ALA A 34 -14.58 -16.85 12.81
CA ALA A 34 -14.27 -18.18 13.33
C ALA A 34 -15.48 -18.77 14.06
N ASP A 35 -16.11 -17.99 14.93
CA ASP A 35 -17.28 -18.40 15.70
C ASP A 35 -18.49 -18.65 14.77
N ARG A 36 -18.68 -17.81 13.74
CA ARG A 36 -19.78 -17.94 12.77
C ARG A 36 -19.66 -19.16 11.86
N LEU A 37 -18.44 -19.53 11.49
CA LEU A 37 -18.16 -20.65 10.58
C LEU A 37 -17.77 -21.92 11.32
N GLU A 38 -17.79 -21.91 12.65
CA GLU A 38 -17.40 -23.04 13.52
C GLU A 38 -15.99 -23.59 13.22
N ILE A 39 -15.05 -22.70 12.87
CA ILE A 39 -13.65 -23.05 12.59
C ILE A 39 -12.70 -22.26 13.49
N SER A 40 -11.45 -22.70 13.58
CA SER A 40 -10.46 -21.96 14.37
C SER A 40 -10.12 -20.60 13.74
N ARG A 41 -9.79 -19.60 14.57
CA ARG A 41 -9.21 -18.32 14.12
C ARG A 41 -7.98 -18.49 13.23
N SER A 42 -7.16 -19.52 13.51
CA SER A 42 -6.00 -19.86 12.68
C SER A 42 -6.38 -20.36 11.27
N SER A 43 -7.54 -21.00 11.14
CA SER A 43 -8.10 -21.45 9.86
C SER A 43 -8.61 -20.25 9.07
N VAL A 44 -9.33 -19.33 9.72
CA VAL A 44 -9.78 -18.07 9.09
C VAL A 44 -8.58 -17.27 8.55
N SER A 45 -7.53 -17.10 9.34
CA SER A 45 -6.31 -16.41 8.90
C SER A 45 -5.69 -17.06 7.65
N ARG A 46 -5.64 -18.40 7.61
CA ARG A 46 -5.16 -19.16 6.45
C ARG A 46 -6.05 -18.96 5.22
N LEU A 47 -7.38 -19.01 5.39
CA LEU A 47 -8.33 -18.82 4.28
C LEU A 47 -8.27 -17.40 3.71
N ILE A 48 -8.13 -16.36 4.55
CA ILE A 48 -7.93 -14.98 4.09
C ILE A 48 -6.63 -14.86 3.27
N LYS A 49 -5.55 -15.52 3.74
CA LYS A 49 -4.28 -15.53 3.02
C LYS A 49 -4.40 -16.26 1.67
N GLU A 50 -5.01 -17.44 1.67
CA GLU A 50 -5.24 -18.26 0.48
C GLU A 50 -6.10 -17.52 -0.56
N ALA A 51 -7.14 -16.80 -0.12
CA ALA A 51 -7.95 -15.96 -1.01
C ALA A 51 -7.15 -14.83 -1.68
N ARG A 52 -6.16 -14.27 -0.99
CA ARG A 52 -5.21 -13.30 -1.59
C ARG A 52 -4.24 -13.97 -2.55
N ASP A 53 -3.67 -15.10 -2.16
CA ASP A 53 -2.66 -15.82 -2.95
C ASP A 53 -3.26 -16.35 -4.27
N LEU A 54 -4.55 -16.73 -4.28
CA LEU A 54 -5.29 -17.16 -5.47
C LEU A 54 -5.87 -16.00 -6.30
N GLY A 55 -5.70 -14.76 -5.87
CA GLY A 55 -6.22 -13.58 -6.58
C GLY A 55 -7.74 -13.37 -6.46
N ILE A 56 -8.42 -14.08 -5.56
CA ILE A 56 -9.84 -13.84 -5.23
C ILE A 56 -9.99 -12.45 -4.59
N VAL A 57 -8.98 -12.00 -3.85
CA VAL A 57 -8.93 -10.67 -3.24
C VAL A 57 -7.84 -9.83 -3.89
N GLU A 58 -8.23 -8.73 -4.53
CA GLU A 58 -7.33 -7.67 -4.97
C GLU A 58 -7.45 -6.46 -4.03
N ILE A 59 -6.34 -6.02 -3.44
CA ILE A 59 -6.31 -4.84 -2.58
C ILE A 59 -5.78 -3.66 -3.39
N ARG A 60 -6.66 -2.73 -3.73
CA ARG A 60 -6.29 -1.48 -4.41
C ARG A 60 -6.15 -0.34 -3.40
N ILE A 61 -4.92 0.11 -3.18
CA ILE A 61 -4.64 1.27 -2.33
C ILE A 61 -4.55 2.52 -3.19
N HIS A 62 -5.56 3.40 -3.08
CA HIS A 62 -5.52 4.72 -3.69
C HIS A 62 -4.59 5.63 -2.90
N ARG A 63 -3.42 5.95 -3.47
CA ARG A 63 -2.47 6.88 -2.86
C ARG A 63 -2.61 8.24 -3.54
N PRO A 64 -2.80 9.34 -2.78
CA PRO A 64 -2.92 10.68 -3.36
C PRO A 64 -1.65 11.13 -4.09
N ILE A 65 -0.50 10.54 -3.75
CA ILE A 65 0.75 10.69 -4.50
C ILE A 65 1.25 9.29 -4.87
N HIS A 66 1.36 9.04 -6.17
CA HIS A 66 1.87 7.79 -6.69
C HIS A 66 3.38 7.74 -6.46
N ARG A 67 3.81 6.92 -5.50
CA ARG A 67 5.21 6.69 -5.17
C ARG A 67 5.72 5.38 -5.75
N ASP A 68 7.01 5.33 -6.08
CA ASP A 68 7.68 4.11 -6.50
C ASP A 68 8.46 3.48 -5.35
N TYR A 69 7.75 2.74 -4.49
CA TYR A 69 8.37 2.09 -3.33
C TYR A 69 9.52 1.14 -3.68
N LEU A 70 9.43 0.42 -4.81
CA LEU A 70 10.48 -0.51 -5.20
C LEU A 70 11.75 0.25 -5.57
N LEU A 71 11.61 1.35 -6.34
CA LEU A 71 12.75 2.19 -6.70
C LEU A 71 13.30 2.94 -5.47
N GLU A 72 12.44 3.40 -4.56
CA GLU A 72 12.88 4.00 -3.29
C GLU A 72 13.75 3.04 -2.48
N GLN A 73 13.32 1.78 -2.31
CA GLN A 73 14.12 0.76 -1.61
C GLN A 73 15.45 0.50 -2.32
N ALA A 74 15.44 0.38 -3.66
CA ALA A 74 16.66 0.21 -4.43
C ALA A 74 17.65 1.39 -4.25
N LEU A 75 17.15 2.62 -4.22
CA LEU A 75 17.99 3.81 -3.97
C LEU A 75 18.57 3.81 -2.55
N LEU A 76 17.75 3.47 -1.55
CA LEU A 76 18.20 3.36 -0.15
C LEU A 76 19.32 2.33 -0.01
N GLU A 77 19.14 1.14 -0.58
CA GLU A 77 20.11 0.05 -0.48
C GLU A 77 21.40 0.35 -1.25
N HIS A 78 21.29 0.91 -2.45
CA HIS A 78 22.43 1.15 -3.32
C HIS A 78 23.28 2.33 -2.83
N PHE A 79 22.64 3.45 -2.48
CA PHE A 79 23.32 4.69 -2.09
C PHE A 79 23.46 4.87 -0.57
N LYS A 80 22.92 3.94 0.24
CA LYS A 80 22.95 4.00 1.71
C LYS A 80 22.34 5.30 2.26
N LEU A 81 21.23 5.73 1.67
CA LEU A 81 20.49 6.92 2.07
C LEU A 81 19.67 6.65 3.34
N GLN A 82 19.39 7.70 4.12
CA GLN A 82 18.46 7.62 5.25
C GLN A 82 17.01 7.55 4.77
N ASP A 83 16.68 8.36 3.77
CA ASP A 83 15.35 8.45 3.17
C ASP A 83 15.45 8.65 1.66
N ALA A 84 14.50 8.09 0.92
CA ALA A 84 14.33 8.30 -0.51
C ALA A 84 12.84 8.29 -0.85
N TYR A 85 12.41 9.26 -1.66
CA TYR A 85 11.04 9.40 -2.12
C TYR A 85 11.08 9.55 -3.64
N VAL A 86 10.36 8.68 -4.34
CA VAL A 86 10.32 8.67 -5.81
C VAL A 86 8.88 8.84 -6.25
N LEU A 87 8.62 9.94 -6.96
CA LEU A 87 7.34 10.14 -7.62
C LEU A 87 7.25 9.26 -8.87
N ARG A 88 6.18 8.47 -8.99
CA ARG A 88 5.82 7.81 -10.24
C ARG A 88 5.17 8.84 -11.17
N THR A 89 5.70 8.95 -12.36
CA THR A 89 5.26 9.89 -13.38
C THR A 89 4.80 9.14 -14.62
N SER A 90 4.01 9.83 -15.44
CA SER A 90 3.62 9.37 -16.78
C SER A 90 4.34 10.22 -17.82
N ASN A 91 4.65 9.67 -18.99
CA ASN A 91 5.37 10.38 -20.04
C ASN A 91 4.63 11.63 -20.58
N ASP A 92 3.32 11.74 -20.34
CA ASP A 92 2.48 12.83 -20.86
C ASP A 92 2.40 14.05 -19.92
N GLN A 93 3.14 14.08 -18.82
CA GLN A 93 3.07 15.18 -17.84
C GLN A 93 3.97 16.36 -18.24
N HIS A 94 3.41 17.57 -18.19
CA HIS A 94 4.18 18.79 -18.42
C HIS A 94 5.20 19.03 -17.30
N GLU A 95 6.36 19.60 -17.64
CA GLU A 95 7.47 19.83 -16.70
C GLU A 95 7.05 20.63 -15.44
N GLY A 96 6.19 21.64 -15.61
CA GLY A 96 5.67 22.43 -14.48
C GLY A 96 4.78 21.63 -13.52
N GLU A 97 3.97 20.70 -14.04
CA GLU A 97 3.13 19.82 -13.22
C GLU A 97 3.99 18.80 -12.45
N LEU A 98 5.03 18.28 -13.11
CA LEU A 98 6.01 17.39 -12.51
C LEU A 98 6.75 18.09 -11.36
N LEU A 99 7.25 19.31 -11.60
CA LEU A 99 7.92 20.11 -10.59
C LEU A 99 7.02 20.37 -9.38
N ALA A 100 5.75 20.74 -9.61
CA ALA A 100 4.78 20.94 -8.54
C ALA A 100 4.49 19.63 -7.76
N ALA A 101 4.42 18.49 -8.45
CA ALA A 101 4.19 17.20 -7.81
C ALA A 101 5.39 16.75 -6.96
N VAL A 102 6.61 16.92 -7.45
CA VAL A 102 7.84 16.68 -6.68
C VAL A 102 7.93 17.65 -5.50
N GLY A 103 7.57 18.91 -5.70
CA GLY A 103 7.47 19.91 -4.64
C GLY A 103 6.54 19.48 -3.51
N ARG A 104 5.32 19.04 -3.83
CA ARG A 104 4.37 18.50 -2.85
C ARG A 104 4.93 17.28 -2.10
N LEU A 105 5.61 16.37 -2.81
CA LEU A 105 6.24 15.20 -2.18
C LEU A 105 7.35 15.61 -1.21
N GLY A 106 8.19 16.59 -1.61
CA GLY A 106 9.22 17.20 -0.77
C GLY A 106 8.63 17.90 0.46
N ALA A 107 7.56 18.67 0.30
CA ALA A 107 6.88 19.35 1.40
C ALA A 107 6.36 18.36 2.46
N ILE A 108 5.72 17.26 2.02
CA ILE A 108 5.24 16.20 2.92
C ILE A 108 6.40 15.53 3.67
N TYR A 109 7.52 15.31 2.99
CA TYR A 109 8.72 14.78 3.64
C TYR A 109 9.25 15.76 4.69
N LEU A 110 9.43 17.03 4.32
CA LEU A 110 9.93 18.08 5.20
C LEU A 110 9.03 18.26 6.42
N GLN A 111 7.71 18.28 6.25
CA GLN A 111 6.77 18.39 7.36
C GLN A 111 7.01 17.28 8.40
N ARG A 112 7.09 16.02 7.94
CA ARG A 112 7.35 14.88 8.83
C ARG A 112 8.73 14.95 9.47
N ALA A 113 9.74 15.38 8.73
CA ALA A 113 11.09 15.52 9.26
C ALA A 113 11.13 16.58 10.37
N ILE A 114 10.52 17.75 10.14
CA ILE A 114 10.50 18.88 11.08
C ILE A 114 9.72 18.54 12.35
N GLU A 115 8.59 17.83 12.24
CA GLU A 115 7.79 17.39 13.40
C GLU A 115 8.59 16.52 14.38
N ASN A 116 9.61 15.81 13.89
CA ASN A 116 10.48 14.95 14.68
C ASN A 116 11.77 15.64 15.16
N MET A 117 11.99 16.91 14.80
CA MET A 117 13.19 17.65 15.20
C MET A 117 13.06 18.28 16.60
N PRO A 118 14.17 18.43 17.33
CA PRO A 118 14.19 19.17 18.60
C PRO A 118 13.68 20.62 18.41
N PRO A 119 13.10 21.22 19.47
CA PRO A 119 12.75 22.63 19.43
C PRO A 119 14.00 23.49 19.20
N ARG A 120 13.82 24.61 18.49
CA ARG A 120 14.89 25.55 18.10
C ARG A 120 15.91 25.00 17.09
N THR A 121 15.50 24.03 16.27
CA THR A 121 16.31 23.58 15.13
C THR A 121 16.33 24.63 14.02
N CYS A 122 17.51 24.91 13.46
CA CYS A 122 17.66 25.79 12.30
C CYS A 122 17.63 24.99 11.00
N ILE A 123 16.87 25.47 10.01
CA ILE A 123 16.76 24.85 8.68
C ILE A 123 17.47 25.75 7.68
N GLY A 124 18.51 25.21 7.02
CA GLY A 124 19.17 25.89 5.91
C GLY A 124 18.42 25.60 4.59
N ILE A 125 18.12 26.65 3.83
CA ILE A 125 17.39 26.54 2.55
C ILE A 125 18.32 27.03 1.43
N ALA A 126 18.44 26.23 0.37
CA ALA A 126 19.17 26.59 -0.84
C ALA A 126 18.23 27.20 -1.90
N TRP A 127 18.80 27.79 -2.94
CA TRP A 127 18.05 28.32 -4.07
C TRP A 127 17.69 27.22 -5.07
N GLY A 128 16.66 27.44 -5.88
CA GLY A 128 16.32 26.59 -7.02
C GLY A 128 14.83 26.32 -7.15
N THR A 129 14.40 26.00 -8.37
CA THR A 129 12.99 25.72 -8.69
C THR A 129 12.45 24.51 -7.92
N GLY A 130 13.27 23.50 -7.68
CA GLY A 130 12.90 22.33 -6.87
C GLY A 130 12.67 22.67 -5.39
N VAL A 131 13.52 23.52 -4.81
CA VAL A 131 13.36 23.97 -3.41
C VAL A 131 12.13 24.87 -3.29
N HIS A 132 11.98 25.84 -4.19
CA HIS A 132 10.81 26.73 -4.24
C HIS A 132 9.49 25.98 -4.45
N ALA A 133 9.50 24.83 -5.13
CA ALA A 133 8.29 24.02 -5.29
C ALA A 133 7.88 23.30 -3.99
N ALA A 134 8.81 23.10 -3.06
CA ALA A 134 8.60 22.34 -1.82
C ALA A 134 8.38 23.19 -0.58
N VAL A 135 8.75 24.48 -0.60
CA VAL A 135 8.73 25.39 0.57
C VAL A 135 8.08 26.71 0.22
#